data_AF-X1S5Y7-F1
#
_entry.id   AF-X1S5Y7-F1
#
_cell.length_a   1.000
_cell.length_b   1.000
_cell.length_c   1.000
_cell.angle_alpha   90.00
_cell.angle_beta   90.00
_cell.angle_gamma   90.00
#
_symmetry.space_group_name_H-M   'P 1'
#
loop_
_entity.id
_entity.type
_entity.pdbx_description
1 polymer ?
#
loop_
_entity_poly.entity_id
_entity_poly.type
_entity_poly.pdbx_seq_one_letter_code
_entity_poly.pdbx_strand_id
1 'polypeptide(L)'
;MTMPNLLDQETPPQQPVPITRVCWDELFAFLIRFLKPLRPRKPVVAINSLEAETTTDYKLLVSWVIPADYEGILNEISLYTSDGARGIFFVQVADQELFKDQKILSQVLTLPWKELPLLAGVKVIVAVKTTDGTATDFDATITGELRYLGKR
;
A
#
# COMPACT_ATOMS: atom_id res chain seq x y z
N MET A 1 40.02 -72.38 47.60
CA MET A 1 39.73 -72.72 46.19
C MET A 1 38.37 -72.15 45.85
N THR A 2 38.36 -71.09 45.05
CA THR A 2 37.18 -70.27 44.72
C THR A 2 36.47 -70.81 43.48
N MET A 3 35.15 -70.92 43.54
CA MET A 3 34.27 -71.19 42.41
C MET A 3 34.31 -70.03 41.38
N PRO A 4 34.22 -70.29 40.07
CA PRO A 4 33.98 -69.25 39.07
C PRO A 4 32.47 -68.94 39.04
N ASN A 5 32.11 -67.67 39.23
CA ASN A 5 30.73 -67.21 39.14
C ASN A 5 30.50 -66.62 37.74
N LEU A 6 29.53 -67.19 37.03
CA LEU A 6 29.04 -66.76 35.71
C LEU A 6 28.44 -65.36 35.80
N LEU A 7 29.10 -64.37 35.19
CA LEU A 7 28.55 -63.04 34.94
C LEU A 7 29.03 -62.51 33.58
N ASP A 8 28.75 -63.27 32.52
CA ASP A 8 28.67 -62.70 31.17
C ASP A 8 27.21 -62.31 30.94
N GLN A 9 26.88 -61.05 31.26
CA GLN A 9 25.61 -60.44 30.90
C GLN A 9 25.91 -59.30 29.94
N GLU A 10 25.99 -59.64 28.64
CA GLU A 10 26.06 -58.66 27.56
C GLU A 10 24.84 -57.73 27.62
N THR A 11 25.08 -56.44 27.80
CA THR A 11 24.05 -55.40 27.67
C THR A 11 23.57 -55.33 26.21
N PRO A 12 22.26 -55.29 25.92
CA PRO A 12 21.77 -55.21 24.55
C PRO A 12 22.12 -53.84 23.92
N PRO A 13 22.40 -53.79 22.60
CA PRO A 13 22.75 -52.54 21.93
C PRO A 13 21.56 -51.57 21.95
N GLN A 14 21.74 -50.41 22.58
CA GLN A 14 20.81 -49.28 22.52
C GLN A 14 20.72 -48.83 21.05
N GLN A 15 19.66 -49.21 20.35
CA GLN A 15 19.37 -48.67 19.03
C GLN A 15 19.16 -47.14 19.17
N PRO A 16 19.87 -46.30 18.40
CA PRO A 16 19.57 -44.89 18.37
C PRO A 16 18.18 -44.74 17.76
N VAL A 17 17.24 -44.24 18.57
CA VAL A 17 15.89 -43.91 18.13
C VAL A 17 16.02 -43.05 16.87
N PRO A 18 15.43 -43.42 15.72
CA PRO A 18 15.47 -42.55 14.56
C PRO A 18 14.74 -41.27 14.96
N ILE A 19 15.50 -40.19 15.12
CA ILE A 19 14.94 -38.86 15.24
C ILE A 19 14.32 -38.60 13.88
N THR A 20 13.06 -38.97 13.73
CA THR A 20 12.20 -38.48 12.68
C THR A 20 12.23 -36.96 12.85
N ARG A 21 13.01 -36.27 12.00
CA ARG A 21 12.87 -34.83 11.83
C ARG A 21 11.50 -34.65 11.22
N VAL A 22 10.49 -34.63 12.07
CA VAL A 22 9.14 -34.48 11.61
C VAL A 22 9.07 -33.08 11.00
N CYS A 23 8.60 -33.00 9.76
CA CYS A 23 8.48 -31.77 8.97
C CYS A 23 7.45 -30.76 9.56
N TRP A 24 7.21 -30.84 10.87
CA TRP A 24 6.37 -29.93 11.63
C TRP A 24 6.88 -28.50 11.51
N ASP A 25 8.18 -28.23 11.46
CA ASP A 25 8.66 -26.84 11.43
C ASP A 25 8.26 -26.09 10.16
N GLU A 26 8.33 -26.71 8.98
CA GLU A 26 7.87 -26.08 7.73
C GLU A 26 6.34 -25.96 7.67
N LEU A 27 5.63 -26.97 8.19
CA LEU A 27 4.17 -26.95 8.29
C LEU A 27 3.69 -25.89 9.31
N PHE A 28 4.35 -25.75 10.46
CA PHE A 28 4.06 -24.74 11.47
C PHE A 28 4.45 -23.36 10.96
N ALA A 29 5.56 -23.19 10.23
CA ALA A 29 5.88 -21.91 9.59
C ALA A 29 4.80 -21.52 8.55
N PHE A 30 4.30 -22.49 7.79
CA PHE A 30 3.18 -22.29 6.86
C PHE A 30 1.88 -21.91 7.59
N LEU A 31 1.51 -22.65 8.65
CA LEU A 31 0.31 -22.38 9.45
C LEU A 31 0.40 -21.06 10.21
N ILE A 32 1.56 -20.72 10.79
CA ILE A 32 1.81 -19.44 11.45
C ILE A 32 1.72 -18.30 10.45
N ARG A 33 2.16 -18.48 9.19
CA ARG A 33 1.99 -17.47 8.14
C ARG A 33 0.51 -17.24 7.81
N PHE A 34 -0.32 -18.28 7.87
CA PHE A 34 -1.78 -18.19 7.68
C PHE A 34 -2.52 -17.61 8.90
N LEU A 35 -1.99 -17.83 10.11
CA LEU A 35 -2.59 -17.38 11.38
C LEU A 35 -2.09 -16.01 11.85
N LYS A 36 -1.05 -15.45 11.22
CA LYS A 36 -0.63 -14.06 11.49
C LYS A 36 -1.77 -13.14 11.07
N PRO A 37 -2.34 -12.34 11.98
CA PRO A 37 -3.38 -11.39 11.63
C PRO A 37 -2.81 -10.44 10.58
N LEU A 38 -3.45 -10.40 9.40
CA LEU A 38 -3.15 -9.39 8.39
C LEU A 38 -3.26 -8.03 9.10
N ARG A 39 -2.19 -7.23 9.05
CA ARG A 39 -2.22 -5.91 9.70
C ARG A 39 -3.46 -5.19 9.18
N PRO A 40 -4.32 -4.67 10.07
CA PRO A 40 -5.58 -4.07 9.66
C PRO A 40 -5.28 -2.96 8.65
N ARG A 41 -5.86 -3.09 7.47
CA ARG A 41 -5.81 -2.07 6.41
C ARG A 41 -7.10 -1.28 6.48
N LYS A 42 -6.99 0.04 6.60
CA LYS A 42 -8.14 0.95 6.60
C LYS A 42 -8.27 1.56 5.20
N PRO A 43 -9.40 1.40 4.50
CA PRO A 43 -9.58 2.03 3.20
C PRO A 43 -9.62 3.56 3.36
N VAL A 44 -9.09 4.26 2.37
CA VAL A 44 -9.12 5.72 2.25
C VAL A 44 -9.65 6.10 0.88
N VAL A 45 -10.60 7.02 0.88
CA VAL A 45 -11.12 7.67 -0.32
C VAL A 45 -11.14 9.16 -0.03
N ALA A 46 -10.33 9.92 -0.77
CA ALA A 46 -10.37 11.39 -0.76
C ALA A 46 -10.97 11.83 -2.08
N ILE A 47 -12.14 12.47 -2.02
CA ILE A 47 -12.88 12.95 -3.18
C ILE A 47 -13.17 14.44 -3.00
N ASN A 48 -13.04 15.20 -4.09
CA ASN A 48 -13.52 16.57 -4.12
C ASN A 48 -13.91 16.97 -5.54
N SER A 49 -14.78 17.97 -5.63
CA SER A 49 -15.25 18.58 -6.86
C SER A 49 -15.07 20.10 -6.81
N LEU A 50 -14.80 20.71 -7.95
CA LEU A 50 -14.79 22.15 -8.16
C LEU A 50 -15.66 22.45 -9.38
N GLU A 51 -16.80 23.08 -9.15
CA GLU A 51 -17.75 23.46 -10.20
C GLU A 51 -17.41 24.84 -10.77
N ALA A 52 -17.54 24.97 -12.09
CA ALA A 52 -17.38 26.23 -12.84
C ALA A 52 -16.08 27.00 -12.49
N GLU A 53 -14.96 26.30 -12.33
CA GLU A 53 -13.68 26.90 -11.96
C GLU A 53 -13.10 27.70 -13.13
N THR A 54 -12.65 28.93 -12.85
CA THR A 54 -12.13 29.88 -13.84
C THR A 54 -10.70 30.33 -13.53
N THR A 55 -10.06 29.75 -12.51
CA THR A 55 -8.76 30.23 -12.06
C THR A 55 -7.65 29.79 -13.02
N THR A 56 -6.81 30.74 -13.41
CA THR A 56 -5.62 30.52 -14.26
C THR A 56 -4.38 30.12 -13.46
N ASP A 57 -4.40 30.34 -12.14
CA ASP A 57 -3.44 29.82 -11.18
C ASP A 57 -3.86 28.45 -10.64
N TYR A 58 -2.88 27.68 -10.16
CA TYR A 58 -3.16 26.36 -9.59
C TYR A 58 -3.98 26.47 -8.31
N LYS A 59 -5.18 25.89 -8.34
CA LYS A 59 -6.04 25.72 -7.18
C LYS A 59 -6.02 24.26 -6.75
N LEU A 60 -5.93 24.04 -5.44
CA LEU A 60 -5.98 22.70 -4.86
C LEU A 60 -7.37 22.09 -5.10
N LEU A 61 -7.42 20.95 -5.78
CA LEU A 61 -8.65 20.18 -5.97
C LEU A 61 -8.81 19.17 -4.83
N VAL A 62 -7.86 18.24 -4.69
CA VAL A 62 -7.91 17.23 -3.62
C VAL A 62 -6.49 16.95 -3.12
N SER A 63 -6.38 16.61 -1.84
CA SER A 63 -5.12 16.11 -1.29
C SER A 63 -5.34 15.05 -0.24
N TRP A 64 -4.37 14.15 -0.15
CA TRP A 64 -4.32 13.13 0.89
C TRP A 64 -2.95 13.17 1.56
N VAL A 65 -2.94 13.35 2.88
CA VAL A 65 -1.74 13.32 3.71
C VAL A 65 -1.75 12.03 4.51
N ILE A 66 -0.62 11.32 4.49
CA ILE A 66 -0.49 10.06 5.22
C ILE A 66 -0.14 10.37 6.69
N PRO A 67 -0.94 9.91 7.67
CA PRO A 67 -0.67 10.20 9.07
C PRO A 67 0.63 9.54 9.55
N ALA A 68 1.26 10.12 10.59
CA ALA A 68 2.59 9.70 11.07
C ALA A 68 2.68 8.21 11.50
N ASP A 69 1.58 7.66 12.03
CA ASP A 69 1.53 6.29 12.55
C ASP A 69 1.22 5.22 11.48
N TYR A 70 1.07 5.63 10.21
CA TYR A 70 0.60 4.79 9.12
C TYR A 70 1.54 4.80 7.91
N GLU A 71 1.54 3.68 7.20
CA GLU A 71 2.03 3.56 5.82
C GLU A 71 0.82 3.74 4.90
N GLY A 72 0.91 4.66 3.95
CA GLY A 72 -0.09 4.82 2.90
C GLY A 72 0.16 3.81 1.79
N ILE A 73 -0.90 3.25 1.22
CA ILE A 73 -0.84 2.43 0.03
C ILE A 73 -1.75 3.11 -0.98
N LEU A 74 -1.16 3.70 -2.02
CA LEU A 74 -1.90 4.36 -3.09
C LEU A 74 -2.36 3.31 -4.11
N ASN A 75 -3.66 3.29 -4.39
CA ASN A 75 -4.27 2.37 -5.34
C ASN A 75 -4.58 3.07 -6.65
N GLU A 76 -5.25 4.22 -6.60
CA GLU A 76 -5.71 4.90 -7.81
C GLU A 76 -5.87 6.41 -7.58
N ILE A 77 -5.65 7.19 -8.65
CA ILE A 77 -6.07 8.58 -8.76
C ILE A 77 -6.89 8.67 -10.04
N SER A 78 -8.15 9.06 -9.89
CA SER A 78 -9.06 9.32 -10.99
C SER A 78 -9.33 10.82 -11.10
N LEU A 79 -9.22 11.35 -12.31
CA LEU A 79 -9.33 12.76 -12.64
C LEU A 79 -10.46 12.94 -13.66
N TYR A 80 -11.27 13.98 -13.49
CA TYR A 80 -12.33 14.35 -14.40
C TYR A 80 -12.28 15.85 -14.72
N THR A 81 -12.61 16.18 -15.97
CA THR A 81 -12.84 17.55 -16.43
C THR A 81 -14.03 17.59 -17.39
N SER A 82 -14.86 18.63 -17.28
CA SER A 82 -15.93 18.87 -18.26
C SER A 82 -15.40 19.41 -19.61
N ASP A 83 -14.21 20.03 -19.61
CA ASP A 83 -13.52 20.51 -20.81
C ASP A 83 -12.03 20.08 -20.82
N GLY A 84 -11.73 19.04 -21.59
CA GLY A 84 -10.38 18.49 -21.70
C GLY A 84 -9.39 19.34 -22.49
N ALA A 85 -9.87 20.27 -23.31
CA ALA A 85 -9.01 21.16 -24.10
C ALA A 85 -8.48 22.34 -23.28
N ARG A 86 -9.24 22.73 -22.24
CA ARG A 86 -8.95 23.89 -21.39
C ARG A 86 -8.51 23.52 -19.98
N GLY A 87 -8.97 22.37 -19.47
CA GLY A 87 -8.61 21.88 -18.14
C GLY A 87 -7.16 21.41 -18.08
N ILE A 88 -6.42 21.95 -17.11
CA ILE A 88 -5.02 21.61 -16.86
C ILE A 88 -4.88 21.03 -15.45
N PHE A 89 -4.16 19.91 -15.35
CA PHE A 89 -3.90 19.20 -14.12
C PHE A 89 -2.44 19.28 -13.72
N PHE A 90 -2.24 19.36 -12.41
CA PHE A 90 -0.99 19.11 -11.72
C PHE A 90 -1.20 17.98 -10.73
N VAL A 91 -0.34 16.96 -10.78
CA VAL A 91 -0.41 15.80 -9.90
C VAL A 91 0.98 15.57 -9.32
N GLN A 92 1.04 15.49 -7.99
CA GLN A 92 2.26 15.24 -7.25
C GLN A 92 2.04 14.12 -6.24
N VAL A 93 2.97 13.15 -6.22
CA VAL A 93 2.95 12.00 -5.30
C VAL A 93 4.34 11.88 -4.69
N ALA A 94 4.45 11.85 -3.36
CA ALA A 94 5.76 11.70 -2.68
C ALA A 94 6.80 12.74 -3.11
N ASP A 95 6.37 14.00 -3.17
CA ASP A 95 7.15 15.15 -3.65
C ASP A 95 7.59 15.07 -5.13
N GLN A 96 7.27 14.00 -5.83
CA GLN A 96 7.54 13.83 -7.26
C GLN A 96 6.37 14.37 -8.09
N GLU A 97 6.67 15.33 -8.98
CA GLU A 97 5.71 15.80 -9.99
C GLU A 97 5.50 14.70 -11.05
N LEU A 98 4.30 14.14 -11.09
CA LEU A 98 3.90 13.19 -12.13
C LEU A 98 3.35 13.92 -13.34
N PHE A 99 2.49 14.91 -13.10
CA PHE A 99 1.95 15.78 -14.13
C PHE A 99 2.15 17.24 -13.76
N LYS A 100 2.51 18.02 -14.79
CA LYS A 100 2.59 19.47 -14.73
C LYS A 100 2.09 20.04 -16.03
N ASP A 101 1.18 21.00 -15.93
CA ASP A 101 0.56 21.64 -17.09
C ASP A 101 -0.08 20.64 -18.08
N GLN A 102 -0.56 19.50 -17.57
CA GLN A 102 -1.06 18.41 -18.40
C GLN A 102 -2.54 18.61 -18.72
N LYS A 103 -2.86 18.58 -20.02
CA LYS A 103 -4.25 18.51 -20.50
C LYS A 103 -4.72 17.07 -20.60
N ILE A 104 -5.97 16.84 -20.25
CA ILE A 104 -6.60 15.53 -20.33
C ILE A 104 -7.72 15.64 -21.36
N LEU A 105 -7.45 15.23 -22.60
CA LEU A 105 -8.42 15.35 -23.70
C LEU A 105 -9.63 14.43 -23.51
N SER A 106 -9.44 13.29 -22.83
CA SER A 106 -10.53 12.46 -22.36
C SER A 106 -11.18 13.13 -21.15
N GLN A 107 -12.51 13.08 -21.06
CA GLN A 107 -13.23 13.65 -19.90
C GLN A 107 -12.77 13.03 -18.57
N VAL A 108 -12.32 11.77 -18.59
CA VAL A 108 -11.78 11.05 -17.43
C VAL A 108 -10.39 10.52 -17.75
N LEU A 109 -9.50 10.55 -16.75
CA LEU A 109 -8.23 9.83 -16.75
C LEU A 109 -8.04 9.15 -15.41
N THR A 110 -7.75 7.87 -15.46
CA THR A 110 -7.47 7.05 -14.29
C THR A 110 -6.01 6.61 -14.31
N LEU A 111 -5.32 6.84 -13.20
CA LEU A 111 -3.95 6.42 -12.95
C LEU A 111 -4.00 5.28 -11.93
N PRO A 112 -3.87 4.02 -12.37
CA PRO A 112 -3.82 2.88 -11.46
C PRO A 112 -2.41 2.60 -10.97
N TRP A 113 -2.27 2.29 -9.69
CA TRP A 113 -1.06 1.76 -9.06
C TRP A 113 -1.28 0.34 -8.57
N LYS A 114 -0.23 -0.48 -8.63
CA LYS A 114 -0.20 -1.82 -8.03
C LYS A 114 0.18 -1.72 -6.55
N GLU A 115 -0.67 -1.09 -5.73
CA GLU A 115 -0.41 -0.86 -4.31
C GLU A 115 0.91 -0.11 -4.04
N LEU A 116 1.03 1.15 -4.49
CA LEU A 116 2.26 1.92 -4.29
C LEU A 116 2.42 2.31 -2.80
N PRO A 117 3.45 1.83 -2.08
CA PRO A 117 3.66 2.20 -0.69
C PRO A 117 4.20 3.63 -0.59
N LEU A 118 3.63 4.40 0.33
CA LEU A 118 3.96 5.79 0.61
C LEU A 118 4.30 5.92 2.11
N LEU A 119 5.39 6.64 2.39
CA LEU A 119 5.87 6.85 3.74
C LEU A 119 4.93 7.75 4.55
N ALA A 120 4.98 7.61 5.87
CA ALA A 120 4.34 8.52 6.81
C ALA A 120 4.72 9.99 6.53
N GLY A 121 3.73 10.89 6.57
CA GLY A 121 3.93 12.33 6.33
C GLY A 121 3.96 12.74 4.86
N VAL A 122 4.04 11.79 3.92
CA VAL A 122 3.96 12.08 2.49
C VAL A 122 2.58 12.62 2.12
N LYS A 123 2.55 13.53 1.14
CA LYS A 123 1.33 14.09 0.58
C LYS A 123 1.15 13.68 -0.89
N VAL A 124 -0.09 13.38 -1.24
CA VAL A 124 -0.58 13.28 -2.61
C VAL A 124 -1.41 14.53 -2.89
N ILE A 125 -1.10 15.23 -3.98
CA ILE A 125 -1.73 16.50 -4.35
C ILE A 125 -2.25 16.41 -5.77
N VAL A 126 -3.49 16.83 -5.95
CA VAL A 126 -4.08 17.12 -7.25
C VAL A 126 -4.52 18.58 -7.23
N ALA A 127 -4.00 19.36 -8.17
CA ALA A 127 -4.38 20.75 -8.38
C ALA A 127 -4.79 20.95 -9.83
N VAL A 128 -5.64 21.95 -10.06
CA VAL A 128 -6.19 22.26 -11.37
C VAL A 128 -6.12 23.74 -11.65
N LYS A 129 -6.09 24.07 -12.94
CA LYS A 129 -6.27 25.43 -13.46
C LYS A 129 -6.89 25.36 -14.85
N THR A 130 -7.35 26.49 -15.35
CA THR A 130 -7.86 26.61 -16.73
C THR A 130 -6.91 27.45 -17.57
N THR A 131 -6.85 27.21 -18.88
CA THR A 131 -5.96 27.95 -19.80
C THR A 131 -6.32 29.42 -19.90
N ASP A 132 -7.62 29.71 -20.06
CA ASP A 132 -8.12 31.02 -20.50
C ASP A 132 -9.21 31.58 -19.58
N GLY A 133 -9.33 31.03 -18.36
CA GLY A 133 -10.37 31.42 -17.40
C GLY A 133 -11.78 30.99 -17.78
N THR A 134 -11.93 30.03 -18.69
CA THR A 134 -13.24 29.44 -19.01
C THR A 134 -13.73 28.61 -17.83
N ALA A 135 -15.02 28.71 -17.50
CA ALA A 135 -15.62 27.88 -16.45
C ALA A 135 -15.51 26.41 -16.83
N THR A 136 -14.85 25.62 -15.99
CA THR A 136 -14.65 24.18 -16.19
C THR A 136 -14.88 23.45 -14.88
N ASP A 137 -15.58 22.33 -14.93
CA ASP A 137 -15.84 21.50 -13.77
C ASP A 137 -14.71 20.47 -13.64
N PHE A 138 -14.24 20.27 -12.42
CA PHE A 138 -13.19 19.32 -12.12
C PHE A 138 -13.60 18.41 -10.98
N ASP A 139 -13.44 17.10 -11.16
CA ASP A 139 -13.56 16.15 -10.06
C ASP A 139 -12.27 15.34 -9.95
N ALA A 140 -11.90 14.98 -8.73
CA ALA A 140 -10.82 14.03 -8.52
C ALA A 140 -11.09 13.14 -7.32
N THR A 141 -10.67 11.88 -7.46
CA THR A 141 -10.72 10.87 -6.41
C THR A 141 -9.35 10.24 -6.25
N ILE A 142 -8.86 10.21 -5.01
CA ILE A 142 -7.68 9.46 -4.60
C ILE A 142 -8.16 8.28 -3.77
N THR A 143 -7.82 7.06 -4.18
CA THR A 143 -8.14 5.84 -3.44
C THR A 143 -6.87 5.15 -2.96
N GLY A 144 -6.96 4.57 -1.78
CA GLY A 144 -5.84 3.87 -1.17
C GLY A 144 -6.23 3.17 0.12
N GLU A 145 -5.21 2.70 0.81
CA GLU A 145 -5.33 2.03 2.09
C GLU A 145 -4.29 2.59 3.06
N LEU A 146 -4.62 2.59 4.36
CA LEU A 146 -3.68 2.89 5.43
C LEU A 146 -3.36 1.60 6.17
N ARG A 147 -2.07 1.31 6.28
CA ARG A 147 -1.55 0.18 7.06
C ARG A 147 -0.88 0.72 8.30
N TYR A 148 -1.36 0.28 9.47
CA TYR A 148 -0.79 0.71 10.73
C TYR A 148 0.65 0.17 10.89
N LEU A 149 1.61 1.07 11.16
CA LEU A 149 3.03 0.73 11.35
C LEU A 149 3.38 0.39 12.81
N GLY A 150 2.48 0.70 13.76
CA GLY A 150 2.78 0.64 15.19
C GLY A 150 3.42 1.93 15.68
N LYS A 151 3.14 2.33 16.93
CA LYS A 151 3.84 3.43 17.59
C LYS A 151 5.34 3.10 17.61
N ARG A 152 6.17 3.97 17.04
CA ARG A 152 7.62 3.94 17.22
C ARG A 152 8.00 4.39 18.62
#